data_AF-A0A925RMX4-F1
#
_entry.id   AF-A0A925RMX4-F1
#
_cell.length_a   1.000
_cell.length_b   1.000
_cell.length_c   1.000
_cell.angle_alpha   90.00
_cell.angle_beta   90.00
_cell.angle_gamma   90.00
#
_symmetry.space_group_name_H-M   'P 1'
#
loop_
_entity.id
_entity.type
_entity.pdbx_description
1 polymer ?
#
loop_
_entity_poly.entity_id
_entity_poly.type
_entity_poly.pdbx_seq_one_letter_code
_entity_poly.pdbx_strand_id
1 'polypeptide(L)'
;MGTKPACNTDFACEACDSAADCPESDICLPSGACAAETDVAYVVAGGADNPTCSKAAPCSKLASGLAAVTGATPRPFLKTKGSFDEAVVIARNVTILAEPGTKLTRNTDGAILTINGTSVVEINDLEIHDSNAGTDPGINIGGTSELTLKRVTVSENRGNGITCQGKSLTVFGSKIVDNEGQGISSTVCKLTLSSSTIAFNTLGGITVNGGSFDITNNFVFENGDRTTALAGGAQLFPMAGTTNRFEFNTVVDNHVRANIAAPAAGVVCDIAGFTAPNNIIVGNDINGDELGVNANIVATAMCSFPSSTIAGLPEDIAALMFVSERDPRNYRLKAGSSAIGTATTPSTVTVDFDGDARPQGTGADRGADELKAP
;
A
#
# COMPACT_ATOMS: atom_id res chain seq x y z
N MET A 1 5.44 -26.75 -3.21
CA MET A 1 6.37 -26.48 -2.08
C MET A 1 7.78 -26.34 -2.66
N GLY A 2 8.59 -25.40 -2.18
CA GLY A 2 9.89 -25.07 -2.79
C GLY A 2 10.84 -26.27 -2.88
N THR A 3 11.47 -26.46 -4.04
CA THR A 3 12.40 -27.56 -4.32
C THR A 3 13.83 -27.11 -4.04
N LYS A 4 14.25 -27.21 -2.77
CA LYS A 4 15.63 -27.00 -2.27
C LYS A 4 16.16 -25.55 -2.36
N PRO A 5 17.17 -25.17 -1.54
CA PRO A 5 17.93 -23.94 -1.75
C PRO A 5 18.76 -24.05 -3.04
N ALA A 6 19.07 -22.93 -3.68
CA ALA A 6 19.93 -22.92 -4.88
C ALA A 6 21.35 -23.34 -4.47
N CYS A 7 21.85 -24.46 -5.01
CA CYS A 7 23.20 -24.93 -4.69
C CYS A 7 24.20 -24.36 -5.69
N ASN A 8 25.21 -23.65 -5.19
CA ASN A 8 26.29 -23.11 -5.99
C ASN A 8 27.22 -24.24 -6.49
N THR A 9 28.22 -23.88 -7.30
CA THR A 9 29.19 -24.84 -7.87
C THR A 9 30.04 -25.56 -6.83
N ASP A 10 30.09 -25.06 -5.59
CA ASP A 10 30.79 -25.65 -4.46
C ASP A 10 29.87 -26.57 -3.62
N PHE A 11 28.66 -26.85 -4.11
CA PHE A 11 27.62 -27.65 -3.44
C PHE A 11 27.11 -27.02 -2.13
N ALA A 12 27.40 -25.74 -1.87
CA ALA A 12 26.77 -25.01 -0.79
C ALA A 12 25.39 -24.54 -1.27
N CYS A 13 24.34 -24.96 -0.56
CA CYS A 13 22.97 -24.58 -0.88
C CYS A 13 22.61 -23.32 -0.09
N GLU A 14 22.46 -22.22 -0.81
CA GLU A 14 22.11 -20.91 -0.27
C GLU A 14 20.65 -20.60 -0.60
N ALA A 15 20.05 -19.70 0.19
CA ALA A 15 18.77 -19.14 -0.18
C ALA A 15 18.92 -18.48 -1.56
N CYS A 16 17.95 -18.69 -2.46
CA CYS A 16 17.89 -17.85 -3.64
C CYS A 16 17.63 -16.41 -3.20
N ASP A 17 18.25 -15.46 -3.89
CA ASP A 17 18.03 -14.03 -3.68
C ASP A 17 17.34 -13.40 -4.90
N SER A 18 17.35 -14.10 -6.03
CA SER A 18 16.80 -13.62 -7.29
C SER A 18 16.18 -14.75 -8.13
N ALA A 19 15.37 -14.38 -9.12
CA ALA A 19 14.84 -15.32 -10.10
C ALA A 19 15.95 -16.07 -10.88
N ALA A 20 17.11 -15.45 -11.06
CA ALA A 20 18.23 -16.03 -11.81
C ALA A 20 18.86 -17.25 -11.10
N ASP A 21 18.71 -17.32 -9.77
CA ASP A 21 19.19 -18.46 -8.96
C ASP A 21 18.29 -19.70 -9.12
N CYS A 22 17.14 -19.54 -9.78
CA CYS A 22 16.12 -20.57 -9.94
C CYS A 22 15.84 -20.87 -11.43
N PRO A 23 16.82 -21.34 -12.20
CA PRO A 23 16.71 -21.45 -13.67
C PRO A 23 15.59 -22.37 -14.17
N GLU A 24 15.11 -23.30 -13.33
CA GLU A 24 13.98 -24.15 -13.67
C GLU A 24 12.67 -23.34 -13.70
N SER A 25 12.40 -22.51 -12.68
CA SER A 25 11.12 -21.82 -12.53
C SER A 25 11.13 -20.31 -12.72
N ASP A 26 12.31 -19.70 -12.77
CA ASP A 26 12.54 -18.25 -12.70
C ASP A 26 11.83 -17.58 -11.51
N ILE A 27 11.62 -18.34 -10.42
CA ILE A 27 10.96 -17.88 -9.20
C ILE A 27 11.79 -18.25 -7.98
N CYS A 28 12.28 -17.21 -7.33
CA CYS A 28 12.71 -17.28 -5.94
C CYS A 28 11.54 -16.90 -5.01
N LEU A 29 11.18 -17.80 -4.11
CA LEU A 29 10.13 -17.57 -3.13
C LEU A 29 10.66 -16.74 -1.96
N PRO A 30 9.80 -16.01 -1.22
CA PRO A 30 10.21 -15.26 -0.03
C PRO A 30 10.90 -16.09 1.06
N SER A 31 10.75 -17.43 1.02
CA SER A 31 11.46 -18.35 1.91
C SER A 31 12.92 -18.59 1.51
N GLY A 32 13.41 -18.00 0.42
CA GLY A 32 14.72 -18.29 -0.17
C GLY A 32 14.78 -19.62 -0.93
N ALA A 33 13.64 -20.23 -1.26
CA ALA A 33 13.60 -21.48 -2.01
C ALA A 33 13.14 -21.25 -3.45
N CYS A 34 13.67 -22.03 -4.39
CA CYS A 34 13.16 -22.02 -5.76
C CYS A 34 11.79 -22.72 -5.83
N ALA A 35 10.84 -22.15 -6.56
CA ALA A 35 9.60 -22.86 -6.88
C ALA A 35 9.89 -24.02 -7.83
N ALA A 36 9.13 -25.12 -7.72
CA ALA A 36 9.14 -26.15 -8.77
C ALA A 36 8.44 -25.61 -10.03
N GLU A 37 8.97 -25.87 -11.22
CA GLU A 37 8.31 -25.42 -12.47
C GLU A 37 6.86 -25.93 -12.57
N THR A 38 6.58 -27.14 -12.08
CA THR A 38 5.24 -27.73 -12.08
C THR A 38 4.24 -27.01 -11.17
N ASP A 39 4.72 -26.22 -10.21
CA ASP A 39 3.88 -25.42 -9.29
C ASP A 39 3.57 -24.02 -9.87
N VAL A 40 4.08 -23.68 -11.05
CA VAL A 40 4.02 -22.34 -11.65
C VAL A 40 3.21 -22.35 -12.95
N ALA A 41 2.19 -21.50 -13.04
CA ALA A 41 1.59 -21.14 -14.32
C ALA A 41 2.27 -19.87 -14.86
N TYR A 42 2.66 -19.86 -16.13
CA TYR A 42 3.35 -18.76 -16.78
C TYR A 42 2.41 -18.01 -17.71
N VAL A 43 2.36 -16.69 -17.55
CA VAL A 43 1.58 -15.79 -18.39
C VAL A 43 2.49 -14.71 -18.95
N VAL A 44 2.55 -14.62 -20.27
CA VAL A 44 3.37 -13.65 -20.98
C VAL A 44 2.50 -12.96 -22.01
N ALA A 45 2.52 -11.63 -22.04
CA ALA A 45 1.80 -10.87 -23.07
C ALA A 45 2.23 -11.33 -24.47
N GLY A 46 1.25 -11.70 -25.31
CA GLY A 46 1.49 -12.29 -26.64
C GLY A 46 1.77 -13.80 -26.66
N GLY A 47 1.65 -14.49 -25.51
CA GLY A 47 1.67 -15.95 -25.44
C GLY A 47 0.49 -16.63 -26.15
N ALA A 48 0.24 -17.91 -25.83
CA ALA A 48 -0.89 -18.66 -26.38
C ALA A 48 -1.63 -19.40 -25.27
N ASP A 49 -2.91 -19.06 -25.08
CA ASP A 49 -3.73 -19.66 -24.04
C ASP A 49 -3.87 -21.18 -24.23
N ASN A 50 -3.55 -21.93 -23.18
CA ASN A 50 -3.62 -23.38 -23.15
C ASN A 50 -3.90 -23.86 -21.71
N PRO A 51 -4.32 -25.13 -21.50
CA PRO A 51 -4.69 -25.60 -20.16
C PRO A 51 -3.55 -25.66 -19.15
N THR A 52 -2.30 -25.64 -19.60
CA THR A 52 -1.13 -25.86 -18.74
C THR A 52 -0.35 -24.60 -18.41
N CYS A 53 -0.36 -23.60 -19.29
CA CYS A 53 0.45 -22.37 -19.17
C CYS A 53 1.89 -22.69 -18.70
N SER A 54 2.57 -23.63 -19.37
CA SER A 54 3.93 -24.03 -18.98
C SER A 54 4.95 -22.96 -19.36
N LYS A 55 6.18 -23.07 -18.85
CA LYS A 55 7.27 -22.13 -19.19
C LYS A 55 7.53 -22.08 -20.70
N ALA A 56 7.49 -23.23 -21.36
CA ALA A 56 7.69 -23.36 -22.80
C ALA A 56 6.47 -22.93 -23.64
N ALA A 57 5.28 -22.87 -23.04
CA ALA A 57 4.04 -22.46 -23.70
C ALA A 57 3.21 -21.57 -22.75
N PRO A 58 3.65 -20.32 -22.50
CA PRO A 58 2.96 -19.43 -21.57
C PRO A 58 1.62 -18.98 -22.14
N CYS A 59 0.66 -18.76 -21.25
CA CYS A 59 -0.64 -18.21 -21.61
C CYS A 59 -0.54 -16.71 -21.92
N SER A 60 -1.45 -16.21 -22.75
CA SER A 60 -1.52 -14.79 -23.15
C SER A 60 -2.30 -13.92 -22.18
N LYS A 61 -3.16 -14.53 -21.35
CA LYS A 61 -4.06 -13.83 -20.41
C LYS A 61 -3.87 -14.31 -18.97
N LEU A 62 -4.01 -13.39 -18.01
CA LEU A 62 -4.05 -13.70 -16.59
C LEU A 62 -5.21 -14.62 -16.26
N ALA A 63 -6.40 -14.40 -16.83
CA ALA A 63 -7.56 -15.27 -16.60
C ALA A 63 -7.27 -16.73 -16.99
N SER A 64 -6.57 -16.95 -18.11
CA SER A 64 -6.17 -18.27 -18.60
C SER A 64 -5.12 -18.91 -17.68
N GLY A 65 -4.14 -18.14 -17.20
CA GLY A 65 -3.19 -18.58 -16.17
C GLY A 65 -3.86 -18.97 -14.85
N LEU A 66 -4.82 -18.18 -14.39
CA LEU A 66 -5.62 -18.47 -13.19
C LEU A 66 -6.47 -19.73 -13.35
N ALA A 67 -6.92 -20.08 -14.55
CA ALA A 67 -7.62 -21.33 -14.79
C ALA A 67 -6.70 -22.55 -14.57
N ALA A 68 -5.43 -22.45 -14.97
CA ALA A 68 -4.42 -23.49 -14.74
C ALA A 68 -4.11 -23.69 -13.24
N VAL A 69 -4.25 -22.65 -12.40
CA VAL A 69 -4.08 -22.73 -10.93
C VAL A 69 -5.04 -23.76 -10.29
N THR A 70 -6.23 -23.98 -10.86
CA THR A 70 -7.25 -24.93 -10.33
C THR A 70 -7.36 -26.23 -11.12
N GLY A 71 -6.41 -26.53 -12.00
CA GLY A 71 -6.43 -27.75 -12.81
C GLY A 71 -6.26 -29.02 -11.99
N ALA A 72 -6.22 -30.17 -12.66
CA ALA A 72 -5.95 -31.47 -12.03
C ALA A 72 -4.61 -31.52 -11.27
N THR A 73 -3.69 -30.62 -11.61
CA THR A 73 -2.44 -30.35 -10.89
C THR A 73 -2.41 -28.88 -10.49
N PRO A 74 -2.94 -28.52 -9.30
CA PRO A 74 -3.05 -27.14 -8.86
C PRO A 74 -1.68 -26.46 -8.79
N ARG A 75 -1.58 -25.28 -9.39
CA ARG A 75 -0.35 -24.48 -9.43
C ARG A 75 -0.51 -23.25 -8.53
N PRO A 76 0.05 -23.22 -7.32
CA PRO A 76 -0.19 -22.12 -6.38
C PRO A 76 0.42 -20.78 -6.84
N PHE A 77 1.35 -20.80 -7.80
CA PHE A 77 2.07 -19.62 -8.27
C PHE A 77 1.68 -19.25 -9.71
N LEU A 78 1.53 -17.95 -9.96
CA LEU A 78 1.33 -17.37 -11.28
C LEU A 78 2.47 -16.40 -11.59
N LYS A 79 3.36 -16.75 -12.52
CA LYS A 79 4.42 -15.87 -13.02
C LYS A 79 3.86 -15.04 -14.17
N THR A 80 3.97 -13.71 -14.09
CA THR A 80 3.42 -12.82 -15.12
C THR A 80 4.49 -11.88 -15.68
N LYS A 81 4.43 -11.61 -17.00
CA LYS A 81 5.32 -10.70 -17.71
C LYS A 81 4.60 -9.96 -18.83
N GLY A 82 4.78 -8.65 -18.89
CA GLY A 82 4.26 -7.80 -19.98
C GLY A 82 3.03 -7.00 -19.58
N SER A 83 2.27 -6.53 -20.57
CA SER A 83 1.08 -5.71 -20.34
C SER A 83 -0.19 -6.45 -20.74
N PHE A 84 -1.16 -6.45 -19.85
CA PHE A 84 -2.44 -7.12 -19.99
C PHE A 84 -3.57 -6.09 -19.91
N ASP A 85 -4.56 -6.25 -20.76
CA ASP A 85 -5.77 -5.41 -20.79
C ASP A 85 -6.97 -6.35 -20.68
N GLU A 86 -7.37 -6.64 -19.44
CA GLU A 86 -8.44 -7.59 -19.14
C GLU A 86 -9.04 -7.35 -17.75
N ALA A 87 -10.29 -7.76 -17.58
CA ALA A 87 -10.92 -7.85 -16.26
C ALA A 87 -10.55 -9.17 -15.59
N VAL A 88 -9.92 -9.11 -14.41
CA VAL A 88 -9.47 -10.30 -13.69
C VAL A 88 -10.34 -10.56 -12.46
N VAL A 89 -10.87 -11.77 -12.35
CA VAL A 89 -11.60 -12.23 -11.16
C VAL A 89 -10.86 -13.40 -10.52
N ILE A 90 -10.48 -13.24 -9.25
CA ILE A 90 -9.82 -14.26 -8.45
C ILE A 90 -10.79 -14.78 -7.39
N ALA A 91 -11.13 -16.07 -7.50
CA ALA A 91 -12.00 -16.80 -6.58
C ALA A 91 -11.31 -18.08 -6.06
N ARG A 92 -10.00 -18.00 -5.85
CA ARG A 92 -9.10 -19.10 -5.45
C ARG A 92 -7.86 -18.54 -4.76
N ASN A 93 -7.17 -19.39 -4.02
CA ASN A 93 -5.87 -19.03 -3.45
C ASN A 93 -4.82 -19.02 -4.55
N VAL A 94 -4.01 -17.96 -4.61
CA VAL A 94 -2.93 -17.83 -5.60
C VAL A 94 -1.91 -16.80 -5.12
N THR A 95 -0.64 -17.01 -5.48
CA THR A 95 0.42 -16.00 -5.37
C THR A 95 0.84 -15.57 -6.77
N ILE A 96 0.63 -14.29 -7.09
CA ILE A 96 1.02 -13.66 -8.35
C ILE A 96 2.39 -13.03 -8.17
N LEU A 97 3.32 -13.43 -9.03
CA LEU A 97 4.70 -12.97 -9.07
C LEU A 97 4.92 -12.27 -10.41
N ALA A 98 4.81 -10.95 -10.43
CA ALA A 98 5.02 -10.18 -11.64
C ALA A 98 6.52 -9.92 -11.87
N GLU A 99 6.97 -9.85 -13.12
CA GLU A 99 8.24 -9.20 -13.42
C GLU A 99 8.10 -7.68 -13.25
N PRO A 100 9.16 -6.96 -12.83
CA PRO A 100 9.13 -5.49 -12.77
C PRO A 100 8.64 -4.87 -14.09
N GLY A 101 7.71 -3.92 -14.00
CA GLY A 101 7.09 -3.26 -15.16
C GLY A 101 5.96 -4.07 -15.82
N THR A 102 5.52 -5.18 -15.23
CA THR A 102 4.31 -5.89 -15.66
C THR A 102 3.09 -5.06 -15.29
N LYS A 103 2.15 -4.92 -16.24
CA LYS A 103 0.99 -4.04 -16.13
C LYS A 103 -0.30 -4.83 -16.31
N LEU A 104 -1.29 -4.53 -15.48
CA LEU A 104 -2.66 -4.96 -15.64
C LEU A 104 -3.55 -3.71 -15.74
N THR A 105 -4.22 -3.59 -16.88
CA THR A 105 -5.11 -2.48 -17.21
C THR A 105 -6.48 -3.00 -17.59
N ARG A 106 -7.45 -2.10 -17.74
CA ARG A 106 -8.77 -2.47 -18.27
C ARG A 106 -9.37 -1.33 -19.09
N ASN A 107 -9.59 -1.58 -20.37
CA ASN A 107 -10.19 -0.61 -21.30
C ASN A 107 -11.73 -0.55 -21.28
N THR A 108 -12.39 -1.24 -20.36
CA THR A 108 -13.84 -1.30 -20.20
C THR A 108 -14.25 -0.95 -18.76
N ASP A 109 -15.50 -0.54 -18.59
CA ASP A 109 -16.13 -0.25 -17.29
C ASP A 109 -16.01 -1.41 -16.29
N GLY A 110 -15.87 -1.11 -15.01
CA GLY A 110 -15.75 -2.08 -13.91
C GLY A 110 -14.33 -2.19 -13.34
N ALA A 111 -14.19 -2.77 -12.15
CA ALA A 111 -12.89 -2.96 -11.50
C ALA A 111 -11.89 -3.79 -12.32
N ILE A 112 -10.61 -3.41 -12.31
CA ILE A 112 -9.56 -4.13 -13.04
C ILE A 112 -9.37 -5.52 -12.42
N LEU A 113 -9.23 -5.57 -11.09
CA LEU A 113 -9.05 -6.79 -10.33
C LEU A 113 -10.15 -6.94 -9.27
N THR A 114 -10.85 -8.07 -9.29
CA THR A 114 -11.83 -8.43 -8.26
C THR A 114 -11.41 -9.71 -7.54
N ILE A 115 -11.41 -9.68 -6.21
CA ILE A 115 -11.12 -10.83 -5.36
C ILE A 115 -12.36 -11.17 -4.54
N ASN A 116 -12.84 -12.41 -4.65
CA ASN A 116 -14.12 -12.83 -4.09
C ASN A 116 -14.04 -14.14 -3.32
N GLY A 117 -15.14 -14.48 -2.63
CA GLY A 117 -15.29 -15.73 -1.90
C GLY A 117 -14.40 -15.78 -0.66
N THR A 118 -13.67 -16.88 -0.49
CA THR A 118 -12.75 -17.14 0.64
C THR A 118 -11.28 -17.13 0.18
N SER A 119 -10.99 -16.44 -0.93
CA SER A 119 -9.66 -16.47 -1.56
C SER A 119 -8.60 -15.82 -0.68
N VAL A 120 -7.42 -16.42 -0.61
CA VAL A 120 -6.21 -15.82 -0.04
C VAL A 120 -5.23 -15.55 -1.18
N VAL A 121 -5.02 -14.26 -1.46
CA VAL A 121 -4.27 -13.81 -2.63
C VAL A 121 -3.06 -12.99 -2.19
N GLU A 122 -1.90 -13.27 -2.77
CA GLU A 122 -0.70 -12.44 -2.66
C GLU A 122 -0.30 -11.93 -4.06
N ILE A 123 0.06 -10.66 -4.18
CA ILE A 123 0.54 -10.04 -5.43
C ILE A 123 1.85 -9.31 -5.16
N ASN A 124 2.85 -9.60 -5.97
CA ASN A 124 4.17 -8.98 -5.92
C ASN A 124 4.46 -8.23 -7.24
N ASP A 125 4.97 -7.01 -7.12
CA ASP A 125 5.61 -6.22 -8.20
C ASP A 125 4.72 -5.84 -9.39
N LEU A 126 3.39 -6.03 -9.29
CA LEU A 126 2.44 -5.71 -10.35
C LEU A 126 2.06 -4.22 -10.36
N GLU A 127 1.89 -3.65 -11.55
CA GLU A 127 1.26 -2.34 -11.73
C GLU A 127 -0.20 -2.53 -12.18
N ILE A 128 -1.15 -1.92 -11.48
CA ILE A 128 -2.60 -1.98 -11.75
C ILE A 128 -3.08 -0.56 -11.99
N HIS A 129 -3.45 -0.22 -13.23
CA HIS A 129 -3.82 1.16 -13.56
C HIS A 129 -4.79 1.29 -14.74
N ASP A 130 -5.27 2.51 -15.00
CA ASP A 130 -6.15 2.88 -16.11
C ASP A 130 -7.53 2.20 -16.08
N SER A 131 -8.29 2.28 -14.97
CA SER A 131 -9.70 1.86 -15.00
C SER A 131 -10.53 2.84 -15.85
N ASN A 132 -10.80 2.49 -17.11
CA ASN A 132 -11.19 3.47 -18.13
C ASN A 132 -12.60 4.09 -17.99
N ALA A 133 -13.43 3.70 -17.03
CA ALA A 133 -14.75 4.28 -16.87
C ALA A 133 -15.36 4.15 -15.47
N GLY A 134 -16.22 5.12 -15.16
CA GLY A 134 -17.07 5.12 -13.97
C GLY A 134 -16.33 5.42 -12.68
N THR A 135 -16.96 5.05 -11.56
CA THR A 135 -16.41 5.16 -10.20
C THR A 135 -15.81 3.84 -9.75
N ASP A 136 -15.45 2.96 -10.69
CA ASP A 136 -15.02 1.61 -10.39
C ASP A 136 -13.58 1.57 -9.87
N PRO A 137 -13.30 0.81 -8.80
CA PRO A 137 -11.99 0.82 -8.19
C PRO A 137 -10.97 0.05 -9.04
N GLY A 138 -9.69 0.35 -8.90
CA GLY A 138 -8.63 -0.49 -9.49
C GLY A 138 -8.69 -1.92 -8.96
N ILE A 139 -8.77 -2.06 -7.63
CA ILE A 139 -8.92 -3.35 -6.94
C ILE A 139 -10.18 -3.36 -6.08
N ASN A 140 -11.00 -4.40 -6.24
CA ASN A 140 -12.16 -4.67 -5.40
C ASN A 140 -12.00 -5.97 -4.62
N ILE A 141 -12.10 -5.92 -3.30
CA ILE A 141 -11.97 -7.09 -2.41
C ILE A 141 -13.31 -7.31 -1.72
N GLY A 142 -13.98 -8.43 -2.00
CA GLY A 142 -15.29 -8.78 -1.46
C GLY A 142 -15.34 -10.13 -0.74
N GLY A 143 -16.49 -10.44 -0.14
CA GLY A 143 -16.72 -11.70 0.57
C GLY A 143 -15.89 -11.80 1.86
N THR A 144 -15.24 -12.94 2.09
CA THR A 144 -14.31 -13.17 3.21
C THR A 144 -12.87 -13.32 2.72
N SER A 145 -12.56 -12.75 1.55
CA SER A 145 -11.25 -12.86 0.93
C SER A 145 -10.19 -12.01 1.63
N GLU A 146 -8.94 -12.41 1.45
CA GLU A 146 -7.75 -11.77 1.99
C GLU A 146 -6.80 -11.42 0.83
N LEU A 147 -6.28 -10.19 0.82
CA LEU A 147 -5.30 -9.72 -0.15
C LEU A 147 -4.03 -9.23 0.54
N THR A 148 -2.87 -9.66 0.05
CA THR A 148 -1.57 -9.08 0.38
C THR A 148 -0.93 -8.49 -0.88
N LEU A 149 -0.56 -7.21 -0.82
CA LEU A 149 0.17 -6.49 -1.86
C LEU A 149 1.59 -6.16 -1.39
N LYS A 150 2.59 -6.48 -2.21
CA LYS A 150 4.01 -6.20 -1.95
C LYS A 150 4.64 -5.54 -3.17
N ARG A 151 5.14 -4.31 -3.00
CA ARG A 151 5.76 -3.53 -4.09
C ARG A 151 4.85 -3.37 -5.31
N VAL A 152 3.54 -3.26 -5.05
CA VAL A 152 2.52 -3.07 -6.09
C VAL A 152 2.30 -1.57 -6.30
N THR A 153 2.04 -1.17 -7.54
CA THR A 153 1.55 0.18 -7.85
C THR A 153 0.08 0.09 -8.26
N VAL A 154 -0.78 0.89 -7.62
CA VAL A 154 -2.18 1.05 -7.99
C VAL A 154 -2.41 2.53 -8.33
N SER A 155 -2.66 2.83 -9.61
CA SER A 155 -2.71 4.23 -10.05
C SER A 155 -3.69 4.53 -11.16
N GLU A 156 -3.97 5.81 -11.40
CA GLU A 156 -4.73 6.28 -12.57
C GLU A 156 -6.09 5.60 -12.74
N ASN A 157 -6.73 5.20 -11.62
CA ASN A 157 -8.07 4.64 -11.62
C ASN A 157 -9.12 5.73 -11.44
N ARG A 158 -10.24 5.64 -12.14
CA ARG A 158 -11.34 6.62 -12.04
C ARG A 158 -12.18 6.49 -10.77
N GLY A 159 -12.18 5.31 -10.16
CA GLY A 159 -12.71 5.10 -8.82
C GLY A 159 -11.63 5.20 -7.75
N ASN A 160 -11.86 4.50 -6.64
CA ASN A 160 -10.82 4.33 -5.63
C ASN A 160 -9.64 3.52 -6.20
N GLY A 161 -8.43 3.70 -5.68
CA GLY A 161 -7.34 2.75 -5.97
C GLY A 161 -7.73 1.36 -5.50
N ILE A 162 -8.09 1.23 -4.21
CA ILE A 162 -8.48 -0.03 -3.59
C ILE A 162 -9.77 0.15 -2.78
N THR A 163 -10.74 -0.73 -3.00
CA THR A 163 -11.93 -0.89 -2.15
C THR A 163 -11.86 -2.24 -1.43
N CYS A 164 -11.78 -2.22 -0.09
CA CYS A 164 -11.82 -3.43 0.73
C CYS A 164 -13.14 -3.55 1.49
N GLN A 165 -13.94 -4.55 1.12
CA GLN A 165 -15.13 -5.03 1.83
C GLN A 165 -14.98 -6.50 2.26
N GLY A 166 -13.80 -7.09 1.99
CA GLY A 166 -13.45 -8.46 2.35
C GLY A 166 -13.05 -8.61 3.82
N LYS A 167 -12.31 -9.68 4.11
CA LYS A 167 -11.82 -9.96 5.45
C LYS A 167 -10.62 -9.09 5.81
N SER A 168 -9.60 -9.05 4.95
CA SER A 168 -8.39 -8.26 5.22
C SER A 168 -7.65 -7.81 3.96
N LEU A 169 -6.97 -6.68 4.10
CA LEU A 169 -6.06 -6.10 3.13
C LEU A 169 -4.73 -5.79 3.83
N THR A 170 -3.64 -6.40 3.35
CA THR A 170 -2.27 -6.10 3.76
C THR A 170 -1.54 -5.44 2.61
N VAL A 171 -0.90 -4.31 2.84
CA VAL A 171 -0.17 -3.54 1.83
C VAL A 171 1.20 -3.17 2.38
N PHE A 172 2.25 -3.57 1.67
CA PHE A 172 3.63 -3.35 2.08
C PHE A 172 4.48 -2.83 0.92
N GLY A 173 5.30 -1.81 1.14
CA GLY A 173 6.26 -1.34 0.14
C GLY A 173 5.61 -0.82 -1.15
N SER A 174 4.32 -0.44 -1.12
CA SER A 174 3.49 -0.25 -2.31
C SER A 174 3.15 1.22 -2.54
N LYS A 175 2.70 1.56 -3.75
CA LYS A 175 2.27 2.90 -4.15
C LYS A 175 0.80 2.89 -4.55
N ILE A 176 0.01 3.77 -3.96
CA ILE A 176 -1.41 3.94 -4.29
C ILE A 176 -1.61 5.42 -4.61
N VAL A 177 -1.53 5.75 -5.89
CA VAL A 177 -1.32 7.14 -6.34
C VAL A 177 -2.22 7.54 -7.50
N ASP A 178 -2.51 8.83 -7.65
CA ASP A 178 -3.17 9.39 -8.84
C ASP A 178 -4.52 8.73 -9.18
N ASN A 179 -5.30 8.32 -8.17
CA ASN A 179 -6.65 7.81 -8.39
C ASN A 179 -7.68 8.94 -8.25
N GLU A 180 -8.69 9.00 -9.13
CA GLU A 180 -9.75 10.03 -9.06
C GLU A 180 -10.65 9.85 -7.82
N GLY A 181 -10.68 8.66 -7.22
CA GLY A 181 -11.35 8.38 -5.95
C GLY A 181 -10.44 8.53 -4.74
N GLN A 182 -10.68 7.70 -3.73
CA GLN A 182 -9.78 7.56 -2.59
C GLN A 182 -8.63 6.62 -2.94
N GLY A 183 -7.46 6.77 -2.33
CA GLY A 183 -6.39 5.78 -2.46
C GLY A 183 -6.86 4.41 -1.96
N ILE A 184 -7.27 4.35 -0.68
CA ILE A 184 -7.78 3.14 -0.03
C ILE A 184 -9.09 3.44 0.70
N SER A 185 -10.16 2.74 0.33
CA SER A 185 -11.45 2.72 1.01
C SER A 185 -11.68 1.36 1.67
N SER A 186 -11.40 1.25 2.97
CA SER A 186 -11.66 0.04 3.77
C SER A 186 -12.99 0.17 4.52
N THR A 187 -13.95 -0.71 4.24
CA THR A 187 -15.21 -0.81 4.96
C THR A 187 -15.31 -2.18 5.61
N VAL A 188 -15.44 -2.25 6.94
CA VAL A 188 -15.45 -3.47 7.79
C VAL A 188 -14.23 -4.41 7.67
N CYS A 189 -13.30 -4.13 6.75
CA CYS A 189 -12.10 -4.89 6.47
C CYS A 189 -10.98 -4.58 7.47
N LYS A 190 -10.17 -5.59 7.81
CA LYS A 190 -8.91 -5.37 8.55
C LYS A 190 -7.85 -4.82 7.60
N LEU A 191 -7.39 -3.60 7.84
CA LEU A 191 -6.32 -2.97 7.06
C LEU A 191 -4.96 -3.09 7.77
N THR A 192 -3.95 -3.61 7.10
CA THR A 192 -2.55 -3.51 7.53
C THR A 192 -1.78 -2.80 6.42
N LEU A 193 -1.16 -1.67 6.73
CA LEU A 193 -0.51 -0.80 5.75
C LEU A 193 0.83 -0.34 6.30
N SER A 194 1.91 -0.69 5.62
CA SER A 194 3.24 -0.24 6.04
C SER A 194 4.21 0.02 4.91
N SER A 195 5.18 0.91 5.18
CA SER A 195 6.26 1.27 4.25
C SER A 195 5.73 1.62 2.86
N SER A 196 4.57 2.28 2.79
CA SER A 196 3.85 2.52 1.55
C SER A 196 3.59 4.01 1.31
N THR A 197 3.40 4.38 0.05
CA THR A 197 3.13 5.75 -0.37
C THR A 197 1.71 5.87 -0.91
N ILE A 198 0.94 6.79 -0.33
CA ILE A 198 -0.44 7.07 -0.70
C ILE A 198 -0.50 8.55 -1.05
N ALA A 199 -0.64 8.89 -2.33
CA ALA A 199 -0.50 10.28 -2.75
C ALA A 199 -1.36 10.65 -3.95
N PHE A 200 -1.68 11.94 -4.11
CA PHE A 200 -2.35 12.45 -5.31
C PHE A 200 -3.73 11.80 -5.60
N ASN A 201 -4.40 11.25 -4.58
CA ASN A 201 -5.72 10.66 -4.75
C ASN A 201 -6.80 11.74 -4.54
N THR A 202 -7.61 12.02 -5.55
CA THR A 202 -8.47 13.22 -5.61
C THR A 202 -9.52 13.32 -4.50
N LEU A 203 -10.10 12.20 -4.02
CA LEU A 203 -11.10 12.22 -2.95
C LEU A 203 -10.54 11.91 -1.54
N GLY A 204 -9.23 11.71 -1.43
CA GLY A 204 -8.53 11.46 -0.17
C GLY A 204 -7.61 10.23 -0.20
N GLY A 205 -6.76 10.08 0.80
CA GLY A 205 -5.74 9.03 0.86
C GLY A 205 -6.32 7.72 1.39
N ILE A 206 -6.65 7.69 2.68
CA ILE A 206 -7.06 6.49 3.39
C ILE A 206 -8.37 6.73 4.13
N THR A 207 -9.35 5.86 3.93
CA THR A 207 -10.55 5.79 4.77
C THR A 207 -10.71 4.39 5.35
N VAL A 208 -10.86 4.32 6.66
CA VAL A 208 -11.23 3.11 7.40
C VAL A 208 -12.58 3.36 8.07
N ASN A 209 -13.62 2.68 7.59
CA ASN A 209 -14.99 2.77 8.09
C ASN A 209 -15.46 1.41 8.60
N GLY A 210 -15.40 1.21 9.92
CA GLY A 210 -15.49 -0.09 10.56
C GLY A 210 -14.17 -0.88 10.48
N GLY A 211 -14.21 -2.14 10.92
CA GLY A 211 -13.02 -3.01 10.92
C GLY A 211 -11.97 -2.59 11.94
N SER A 212 -10.73 -3.03 11.71
CA SER A 212 -9.55 -2.63 12.50
C SER A 212 -8.40 -2.26 11.57
N PHE A 213 -7.41 -1.52 12.09
CA PHE A 213 -6.27 -1.09 11.29
C PHE A 213 -4.92 -1.14 12.02
N ASP A 214 -3.87 -1.40 11.26
CA ASP A 214 -2.46 -1.23 11.66
C ASP A 214 -1.74 -0.48 10.53
N ILE A 215 -1.50 0.82 10.74
CA ILE A 215 -0.97 1.74 9.73
C ILE A 215 0.33 2.35 10.27
N THR A 216 1.48 1.96 9.72
CA THR A 216 2.78 2.43 10.20
C THR A 216 3.80 2.70 9.09
N ASN A 217 4.70 3.65 9.31
CA ASN A 217 5.77 3.97 8.35
C ASN A 217 5.25 4.29 6.96
N ASN A 218 4.18 5.07 6.83
CA ASN A 218 3.65 5.46 5.52
C ASN A 218 3.84 6.94 5.25
N PHE A 219 4.09 7.27 3.97
CA PHE A 219 3.98 8.62 3.46
C PHE A 219 2.59 8.82 2.86
N VAL A 220 1.84 9.78 3.39
CA VAL A 220 0.46 10.10 2.96
C VAL A 220 0.40 11.58 2.63
N PHE A 221 0.45 11.94 1.35
CA PHE A 221 0.58 13.35 0.97
C PHE A 221 -0.18 13.75 -0.29
N GLU A 222 -0.52 15.03 -0.42
CA GLU A 222 -1.20 15.57 -1.61
C GLU A 222 -2.47 14.81 -1.99
N ASN A 223 -3.16 14.23 -0.99
CA ASN A 223 -4.44 13.59 -1.22
C ASN A 223 -5.58 14.56 -0.92
N GLY A 224 -6.69 14.35 -1.61
CA GLY A 224 -7.85 15.21 -1.57
C GLY A 224 -7.70 16.42 -2.50
N ASP A 225 -8.82 17.04 -2.80
CA ASP A 225 -8.89 18.32 -3.49
C ASP A 225 -9.62 19.35 -2.62
N ARG A 226 -9.61 20.61 -3.06
CA ARG A 226 -10.27 21.70 -2.34
C ARG A 226 -11.75 21.84 -2.69
N THR A 227 -12.32 20.96 -3.52
CA THR A 227 -13.64 21.16 -4.13
C THR A 227 -14.66 20.07 -3.77
N THR A 228 -14.25 18.81 -3.83
CA THR A 228 -15.07 17.61 -3.69
C THR A 228 -14.64 16.74 -2.50
N ALA A 229 -13.36 16.70 -2.15
CA ALA A 229 -12.86 15.76 -1.14
C ALA A 229 -13.49 16.00 0.24
N LEU A 230 -13.83 14.89 0.91
CA LEU A 230 -14.41 14.87 2.26
C LEU A 230 -13.37 14.57 3.35
N ALA A 231 -12.20 14.09 2.94
CA ALA A 231 -11.02 13.86 3.77
C ALA A 231 -9.78 14.02 2.90
N GLY A 232 -8.68 14.49 3.50
CA GLY A 232 -7.39 14.59 2.81
C GLY A 232 -6.56 13.32 3.00
N GLY A 233 -5.82 13.22 4.09
CA GLY A 233 -4.84 12.17 4.36
C GLY A 233 -5.47 10.88 4.85
N ALA A 234 -5.94 10.85 6.11
CA ALA A 234 -6.49 9.65 6.73
C ALA A 234 -7.78 9.92 7.52
N GLN A 235 -8.80 9.09 7.33
CA GLN A 235 -10.05 9.10 8.07
C GLN A 235 -10.27 7.75 8.75
N LEU A 236 -10.27 7.75 10.09
CA LEU A 236 -10.19 6.55 10.93
C LEU A 236 -11.44 6.42 11.81
N PHE A 237 -12.37 5.57 11.39
CA PHE A 237 -13.61 5.24 12.09
C PHE A 237 -13.75 3.71 12.30
N PRO A 238 -12.82 3.06 13.03
CA PRO A 238 -12.84 1.62 13.25
C PRO A 238 -14.04 1.18 14.09
N MET A 239 -14.26 -0.13 14.13
CA MET A 239 -15.25 -0.73 15.03
C MET A 239 -14.77 -0.62 16.49
N ALA A 240 -15.67 -0.24 17.41
CA ALA A 240 -15.36 -0.19 18.83
C ALA A 240 -14.84 -1.54 19.37
N GLY A 241 -13.87 -1.50 20.29
CA GLY A 241 -13.28 -2.69 20.91
C GLY A 241 -12.23 -3.41 20.05
N THR A 242 -11.85 -2.86 18.91
CA THR A 242 -10.74 -3.37 18.10
C THR A 242 -9.41 -2.78 18.53
N THR A 243 -8.33 -3.57 18.36
CA THR A 243 -6.96 -3.05 18.48
C THR A 243 -6.58 -2.35 17.19
N ASN A 244 -6.24 -1.07 17.30
CA ASN A 244 -5.85 -0.23 16.18
C ASN A 244 -4.47 0.38 16.44
N ARG A 245 -3.71 0.66 15.38
CA ARG A 245 -2.41 1.35 15.45
C ARG A 245 -2.26 2.35 14.30
N PHE A 246 -1.88 3.59 14.63
CA PHE A 246 -1.51 4.63 13.66
C PHE A 246 -0.26 5.35 14.18
N GLU A 247 0.92 4.95 13.71
CA GLU A 247 2.18 5.36 14.32
C GLU A 247 3.31 5.48 13.30
N PHE A 248 4.24 6.43 13.51
CA PHE A 248 5.35 6.70 12.59
C PHE A 248 4.87 6.92 11.15
N ASN A 249 3.77 7.64 10.93
CA ASN A 249 3.35 8.06 9.60
C ASN A 249 3.72 9.53 9.38
N THR A 250 3.97 9.89 8.11
CA THR A 250 4.18 11.27 7.67
C THR A 250 3.00 11.66 6.78
N VAL A 251 2.13 12.51 7.30
CA VAL A 251 0.87 12.97 6.68
C VAL A 251 0.98 14.46 6.35
N VAL A 252 1.25 14.78 5.07
CA VAL A 252 1.71 16.12 4.68
C VAL A 252 0.98 16.66 3.46
N ASP A 253 0.70 17.95 3.42
CA ASP A 253 0.15 18.66 2.25
C ASP A 253 -1.11 18.00 1.65
N ASN A 254 -1.98 17.42 2.48
CA ASN A 254 -3.27 16.93 2.01
C ASN A 254 -4.31 18.06 2.03
N HIS A 255 -5.41 17.88 1.29
CA HIS A 255 -6.41 18.91 1.06
C HIS A 255 -7.83 18.42 1.35
N VAL A 256 -8.70 19.33 1.77
CA VAL A 256 -10.14 19.07 1.88
C VAL A 256 -10.95 20.33 1.61
N ARG A 257 -12.21 20.20 1.19
CA ARG A 257 -13.11 21.35 1.01
C ARG A 257 -13.63 21.89 2.36
N ALA A 258 -13.89 23.20 2.45
CA ALA A 258 -14.31 23.86 3.70
C ALA A 258 -15.74 23.56 4.18
N ASN A 259 -16.65 23.16 3.29
CA ASN A 259 -18.09 23.15 3.58
C ASN A 259 -18.63 21.79 4.05
N ILE A 260 -17.89 21.09 4.91
CA ILE A 260 -18.31 19.80 5.49
C ILE A 260 -18.30 19.84 7.00
N ALA A 261 -19.07 18.98 7.65
CA ALA A 261 -19.03 18.85 9.10
C ALA A 261 -17.73 18.14 9.50
N ALA A 262 -16.91 18.78 10.33
CA ALA A 262 -15.62 18.28 10.83
C ALA A 262 -14.60 17.90 9.72
N PRO A 263 -14.25 18.82 8.81
CA PRO A 263 -13.17 18.56 7.85
C PRO A 263 -11.86 18.41 8.63
N ALA A 264 -11.05 17.41 8.31
CA ALA A 264 -9.61 17.55 8.47
C ALA A 264 -8.91 17.05 7.22
N ALA A 265 -7.91 17.82 6.80
CA ALA A 265 -7.11 17.47 5.66
C ALA A 265 -5.98 16.51 6.06
N GLY A 266 -5.42 16.58 7.27
CA GLY A 266 -4.45 15.58 7.74
C GLY A 266 -5.12 14.29 8.21
N VAL A 267 -5.50 14.23 9.49
CA VAL A 267 -6.08 13.03 10.12
C VAL A 267 -7.40 13.34 10.82
N VAL A 268 -8.47 12.65 10.40
CA VAL A 268 -9.74 12.56 11.10
C VAL A 268 -9.74 11.29 11.95
N CYS A 269 -9.90 11.44 13.26
CA CYS A 269 -9.93 10.31 14.19
C CYS A 269 -10.95 10.56 15.31
N ASP A 270 -11.98 9.72 15.37
CA ASP A 270 -13.07 9.84 16.34
C ASP A 270 -13.19 8.56 17.19
N ILE A 271 -12.09 8.23 17.87
CA ILE A 271 -11.96 7.00 18.67
C ILE A 271 -11.55 7.37 20.09
N ALA A 272 -12.49 7.23 21.03
CA ALA A 272 -12.26 7.50 22.44
C ALA A 272 -11.04 6.73 22.99
N GLY A 273 -10.04 7.48 23.49
CA GLY A 273 -8.87 6.91 24.15
C GLY A 273 -7.85 6.27 23.21
N PHE A 274 -8.03 6.38 21.90
CA PHE A 274 -7.03 5.95 20.93
C PHE A 274 -5.79 6.86 20.98
N THR A 275 -4.62 6.26 20.81
CA THR A 275 -3.34 6.96 20.74
C THR A 275 -2.73 6.71 19.37
N ALA A 276 -2.26 7.78 18.74
CA ALA A 276 -1.57 7.77 17.45
C ALA A 276 -0.20 8.45 17.60
N PRO A 277 0.78 7.77 18.21
CA PRO A 277 2.05 8.38 18.59
C PRO A 277 3.02 8.57 17.43
N ASN A 278 4.05 9.39 17.66
CA ASN A 278 5.26 9.47 16.85
C ASN A 278 5.03 9.80 15.36
N ASN A 279 3.92 10.44 15.01
CA ASN A 279 3.60 10.83 13.64
C ASN A 279 4.13 12.24 13.31
N ILE A 280 4.24 12.56 12.03
CA ILE A 280 4.36 13.93 11.51
C ILE A 280 3.07 14.23 10.75
N ILE A 281 2.33 15.27 11.14
CA ILE A 281 1.07 15.68 10.51
C ILE A 281 1.11 17.21 10.31
N VAL A 282 1.54 17.65 9.13
CA VAL A 282 1.83 19.07 8.87
C VAL A 282 1.42 19.54 7.47
N GLY A 283 1.32 20.85 7.24
CA GLY A 283 1.12 21.42 5.89
C GLY A 283 -0.21 21.07 5.21
N ASN A 284 -1.11 20.38 5.90
CA ASN A 284 -2.42 20.04 5.36
C ASN A 284 -3.32 21.29 5.36
N ASP A 285 -4.24 21.42 4.40
CA ASP A 285 -5.10 22.60 4.29
C ASP A 285 -6.59 22.31 4.10
N ILE A 286 -7.42 23.20 4.63
CA ILE A 286 -8.86 23.23 4.37
C ILE A 286 -9.14 24.39 3.42
N ASN A 287 -9.50 24.09 2.18
CA ASN A 287 -9.79 25.10 1.15
C ASN A 287 -8.66 26.13 0.96
N GLY A 288 -7.41 25.68 1.01
CA GLY A 288 -6.21 26.51 0.89
C GLY A 288 -5.77 27.20 2.18
N ASP A 289 -6.46 26.98 3.30
CA ASP A 289 -6.07 27.50 4.60
C ASP A 289 -5.36 26.43 5.45
N GLU A 290 -4.02 26.49 5.47
CA GLU A 290 -3.14 25.62 6.28
C GLU A 290 -3.26 25.91 7.78
N LEU A 291 -3.76 27.10 8.15
CA LEU A 291 -3.99 27.52 9.53
C LEU A 291 -5.46 27.31 9.95
N GLY A 292 -6.27 26.76 9.04
CA GLY A 292 -7.67 26.47 9.28
C GLY A 292 -7.82 25.58 10.50
N VAL A 293 -8.83 25.86 11.32
CA VAL A 293 -9.21 24.95 12.40
C VAL A 293 -9.49 23.59 11.77
N ASN A 294 -8.78 22.57 12.27
CA ASN A 294 -8.80 21.19 11.80
C ASN A 294 -7.93 20.85 10.58
N ALA A 295 -7.11 21.76 10.06
CA ALA A 295 -6.33 21.48 8.85
C ALA A 295 -5.48 20.21 8.99
N ASN A 296 -4.75 20.07 10.10
CA ASN A 296 -3.95 18.88 10.40
C ASN A 296 -4.72 17.77 11.13
N ILE A 297 -5.46 18.10 12.19
CA ILE A 297 -6.25 17.12 12.96
C ILE A 297 -7.59 17.72 13.35
N VAL A 298 -8.67 16.93 13.39
CA VAL A 298 -9.95 17.43 13.90
C VAL A 298 -9.81 17.86 15.37
N ALA A 299 -10.16 19.09 15.72
CA ALA A 299 -10.03 19.67 17.07
C ALA A 299 -10.93 18.98 18.10
N THR A 300 -12.00 18.32 17.65
CA THR A 300 -12.86 17.46 18.48
C THR A 300 -12.41 15.99 18.48
N ALA A 301 -11.26 15.66 17.89
CA ALA A 301 -10.77 14.30 17.84
C ALA A 301 -10.67 13.73 19.26
N MET A 302 -11.32 12.57 19.47
CA MET A 302 -11.20 11.82 20.72
C MET A 302 -9.85 11.10 20.84
N CYS A 303 -9.01 11.21 19.82
CA CYS A 303 -7.70 10.61 19.70
C CYS A 303 -6.60 11.53 20.24
N SER A 304 -5.56 10.93 20.82
CA SER A 304 -4.37 11.64 21.28
C SER A 304 -3.17 11.31 20.42
N PHE A 305 -2.28 12.28 20.22
CA PHE A 305 -1.12 12.16 19.34
C PHE A 305 0.20 12.38 20.12
N PRO A 306 0.49 11.57 21.15
CA PRO A 306 1.64 11.81 22.00
C PRO A 306 2.94 11.68 21.19
N SER A 307 3.86 12.61 21.43
CA SER A 307 5.13 12.68 20.70
C SER A 307 5.00 12.78 19.16
N SER A 308 3.84 13.22 18.65
CA SER A 308 3.69 13.56 17.23
C SER A 308 4.00 15.03 17.01
N THR A 309 4.50 15.37 15.83
CA THR A 309 4.58 16.76 15.38
C THR A 309 3.31 17.11 14.62
N ILE A 310 2.54 18.06 15.16
CA ILE A 310 1.32 18.57 14.53
C ILE A 310 1.49 20.08 14.40
N ALA A 311 1.62 20.58 13.17
CA ALA A 311 1.92 21.98 12.91
C ALA A 311 1.36 22.45 11.57
N GLY A 312 0.81 23.66 11.54
CA GLY A 312 0.35 24.30 10.30
C GLY A 312 1.19 25.52 9.90
N LEU A 313 2.15 25.92 10.74
CA LEU A 313 2.96 27.12 10.47
C LEU A 313 4.14 26.77 9.55
N PRO A 314 4.44 27.61 8.55
CA PRO A 314 5.56 27.38 7.63
C PRO A 314 6.91 27.21 8.32
N GLU A 315 7.16 27.91 9.43
CA GLU A 315 8.40 27.79 10.21
C GLU A 315 8.58 26.40 10.85
N ASP A 316 7.48 25.79 11.30
CA ASP A 316 7.49 24.45 11.90
C ASP A 316 7.76 23.39 10.81
N ILE A 317 7.17 23.57 9.62
CA ILE A 317 7.40 22.72 8.45
C ILE A 317 8.86 22.84 8.00
N ALA A 318 9.39 24.06 7.88
CA ALA A 318 10.77 24.29 7.50
C ALA A 318 11.77 23.63 8.48
N ALA A 319 11.43 23.57 9.78
CA ALA A 319 12.25 22.92 10.80
C ALA A 319 12.28 21.38 10.67
N LEU A 320 11.29 20.77 10.01
CA LEU A 320 11.31 19.33 9.72
C LEU A 320 12.35 18.96 8.65
N MET A 321 12.79 19.93 7.86
CA MET A 321 13.93 19.77 6.97
C MET A 321 13.76 18.56 6.03
N PHE A 322 12.65 18.48 5.31
CA PHE A 322 12.47 17.42 4.31
C PHE A 322 13.50 17.51 3.19
N VAL A 323 13.78 16.38 2.53
CA VAL A 323 14.70 16.31 1.37
C VAL A 323 14.22 17.21 0.24
N SER A 324 12.93 17.11 -0.14
CA SER A 324 12.30 18.00 -1.12
C SER A 324 10.81 18.15 -0.85
N GLU A 325 10.34 19.38 -0.63
CA GLU A 325 8.91 19.71 -0.56
C GLU A 325 8.33 20.10 -1.94
N ARG A 326 9.16 20.03 -2.99
CA ARG A 326 8.78 20.37 -4.37
C ARG A 326 8.88 19.13 -5.24
N ASP A 327 8.16 19.13 -6.36
CA ASP A 327 8.16 18.04 -7.34
C ASP A 327 9.59 17.72 -7.88
N PRO A 328 10.07 16.47 -7.76
CA PRO A 328 9.46 15.33 -7.08
C PRO A 328 9.50 15.46 -5.55
N ARG A 329 8.33 15.38 -4.92
CA ARG A 329 8.18 15.48 -3.46
C ARG A 329 8.87 14.29 -2.78
N ASN A 330 9.65 14.57 -1.74
CA ASN A 330 10.37 13.61 -0.93
C ASN A 330 10.40 14.08 0.52
N TYR A 331 9.48 13.53 1.31
CA TYR A 331 9.30 13.85 2.72
C TYR A 331 10.17 13.01 3.67
N ARG A 332 11.24 12.39 3.16
CA ARG A 332 12.32 11.88 4.03
C ARG A 332 12.99 13.03 4.76
N LEU A 333 13.54 12.74 5.94
CA LEU A 333 14.26 13.71 6.75
C LEU A 333 15.66 13.93 6.19
N LYS A 334 16.25 15.08 6.49
CA LYS A 334 17.68 15.33 6.29
C LYS A 334 18.34 15.74 7.61
N ALA A 335 19.67 15.65 7.65
CA ALA A 335 20.45 16.04 8.80
C ALA A 335 20.07 17.45 9.30
N GLY A 336 19.84 17.58 10.61
CA GLY A 336 19.41 18.81 11.26
C GLY A 336 17.90 18.93 11.50
N SER A 337 17.09 18.02 10.95
CA SER A 337 15.65 17.99 11.19
C SER A 337 15.29 17.98 12.68
N SER A 338 14.29 18.77 13.04
CA SER A 338 13.71 18.80 14.39
C SER A 338 13.00 17.51 14.78
N ALA A 339 12.73 16.60 13.83
CA ALA A 339 12.09 15.32 14.09
C ALA A 339 13.09 14.24 14.58
N ILE A 340 14.39 14.44 14.37
CA ILE A 340 15.41 13.41 14.63
C ILE A 340 15.58 13.13 16.12
N GLY A 341 15.46 11.88 16.53
CA GLY A 341 15.64 11.41 17.91
C GLY A 341 14.59 11.94 18.89
N THR A 342 13.44 12.41 18.40
CA THR A 342 12.42 13.10 19.21
C THR A 342 11.15 12.28 19.46
N ALA A 343 11.07 11.03 18.99
CA ALA A 343 10.00 10.10 19.33
C ALA A 343 10.21 9.59 20.76
N THR A 344 9.33 9.99 21.67
CA THR A 344 9.42 9.71 23.11
C THR A 344 8.39 8.69 23.58
N THR A 345 7.36 8.41 22.78
CA THR A 345 6.37 7.39 23.12
C THR A 345 6.92 6.01 22.72
N PRO A 346 7.02 5.04 23.65
CA PRO A 346 7.55 3.72 23.34
C PRO A 346 6.77 3.03 22.22
N SER A 347 7.50 2.33 21.34
CA SER A 347 6.94 1.64 20.19
C SER A 347 7.53 0.24 20.03
N THR A 348 6.77 -0.63 19.36
CA THR A 348 7.24 -1.93 18.86
C THR A 348 7.65 -1.88 17.39
N VAL A 349 7.54 -0.73 16.73
CA VAL A 349 8.01 -0.53 15.35
C VAL A 349 9.53 -0.38 15.36
N THR A 350 10.23 -1.40 14.84
CA THR A 350 11.70 -1.48 14.89
C THR A 350 12.39 -1.15 13.58
N VAL A 351 11.64 -0.93 12.51
CA VAL A 351 12.15 -0.52 11.19
C VAL A 351 11.29 0.61 10.64
N ASP A 352 11.84 1.43 9.75
CA ASP A 352 11.17 2.58 9.13
C ASP A 352 10.57 2.27 7.74
N PHE A 353 10.35 3.30 6.92
CA PHE A 353 9.88 3.17 5.53
C PHE A 353 10.88 2.40 4.64
N ASP A 354 12.17 2.65 4.82
CA ASP A 354 13.28 2.15 3.99
C ASP A 354 13.73 0.75 4.43
N GLY A 355 13.32 0.33 5.62
CA GLY A 355 13.80 -0.88 6.29
C GLY A 355 15.00 -0.63 7.20
N ASP A 356 15.38 0.63 7.42
CA ASP A 356 16.42 0.99 8.38
C ASP A 356 15.92 0.78 9.81
N ALA A 357 16.80 0.29 10.69
CA ALA A 357 16.45 -0.04 12.06
C ALA A 357 16.18 1.22 12.89
N ARG A 358 15.23 1.15 13.82
CA ARG A 358 14.95 2.22 14.79
C ARG A 358 15.42 1.82 16.20
N PRO A 359 16.07 2.71 16.97
CA PRO A 359 16.62 4.00 16.55
C PRO A 359 18.01 3.88 15.88
N GLN A 360 18.38 4.84 15.04
CA GLN A 360 19.76 5.01 14.54
C GLN A 360 20.64 5.89 15.47
N GLY A 361 20.02 6.52 16.48
CA GLY A 361 20.69 7.42 17.43
C GLY A 361 20.19 7.30 18.88
N THR A 362 20.09 8.43 19.59
CA THR A 362 19.66 8.47 21.00
C THR A 362 18.16 8.19 21.21
N GLY A 363 17.38 8.21 20.13
CA GLY A 363 15.94 7.96 20.10
C GLY A 363 15.51 7.76 18.65
N ALA A 364 14.27 7.30 18.45
CA ALA A 364 13.71 7.16 17.10
C ALA A 364 13.27 8.54 16.57
N ASP A 365 13.25 8.66 15.25
CA ASP A 365 12.78 9.85 14.56
C ASP A 365 11.26 9.83 14.44
N ARG A 366 10.60 10.97 14.55
CA ARG A 366 9.15 11.04 14.28
C ARG A 366 8.87 10.90 12.79
N GLY A 367 7.71 10.34 12.46
CA GLY A 367 7.27 10.14 11.08
C GLY A 367 7.80 8.85 10.46
N ALA A 368 7.57 8.68 9.16
CA ALA A 368 7.80 7.41 8.46
C ALA A 368 9.27 7.04 8.25
N ASP A 369 10.16 8.01 8.27
CA ASP A 369 11.58 7.88 7.97
C ASP A 369 12.40 7.86 9.27
N GLU A 370 13.47 7.07 9.31
CA GLU A 370 14.52 7.13 10.31
C GLU A 370 15.81 7.57 9.60
N LEU A 371 16.31 8.76 9.90
CA LEU A 371 17.52 9.25 9.26
C LEU A 371 18.70 8.35 9.65
N LYS A 372 19.23 7.64 8.66
CA LYS A 372 20.42 6.81 8.82
C LYS A 372 21.60 7.62 9.31
N ALA A 373 22.22 7.16 10.40
CA ALA A 373 23.47 7.73 10.86
C ALA A 373 24.55 7.59 9.76
N PRO A 374 25.36 8.63 9.53
CA PRO A 374 26.38 8.63 8.47
C PRO A 374 27.47 7.56 8.66
#